data_AF-A0A0R3WU94-F1
#
_entry.id   AF-A0A0R3WU94-F1
#
_cell.length_a   1.000
_cell.length_b   1.000
_cell.length_c   1.000
_cell.angle_alpha   90.00
_cell.angle_beta   90.00
_cell.angle_gamma   90.00
#
_symmetry.space_group_name_H-M   'P 1'
#
loop_
_entity.id
_entity.type
_entity.pdbx_description
1 polymer ?
#
loop_
_entity_poly.entity_id
_entity_poly.type
_entity_poly.pdbx_seq_one_letter_code
_entity_poly.pdbx_strand_id
1 'polypeptide(L)'
;MDERRFLEMRKQIDENNEDVRDFLDNMDQWRLDMERKNAQLRSETKKQDDLPHIRNVLHKKKKKRSNPTTVSTELKATNSCRIKSDDYKSWDSFDVDKALDAIDEREEKGASGESETDEEWEDERRIKLADMEKEQGNESKYEEAIEHYTSAIRLSPENPLFYSNRALALCKLERFASAEADCSTALKIDPNLVKALYR
;
A
#
# COMPACT_ATOMS: atom_id res chain seq x y z
N MET A 1 -29.06 -45.03 -29.40
CA MET A 1 -27.96 -44.34 -28.71
C MET A 1 -26.79 -44.32 -29.67
N ASP A 2 -26.34 -43.15 -30.10
CA ASP A 2 -25.29 -43.02 -31.11
C ASP A 2 -23.91 -43.31 -30.51
N GLU A 3 -23.33 -44.45 -30.87
CA GLU A 3 -22.04 -44.96 -30.37
C GLU A 3 -20.89 -43.94 -30.57
N ARG A 4 -20.92 -43.18 -31.66
CA ARG A 4 -19.95 -42.11 -31.93
C ARG A 4 -19.96 -41.01 -30.89
N ARG A 5 -21.16 -40.62 -30.43
CA ARG A 5 -21.31 -39.55 -29.42
C ARG A 5 -20.84 -40.01 -28.04
N PHE A 6 -20.98 -41.30 -27.75
CA PHE A 6 -20.47 -41.90 -26.51
C PHE A 6 -18.93 -41.95 -26.51
N LEU A 7 -18.31 -42.35 -27.62
CA LEU A 7 -16.86 -42.34 -27.79
C LEU A 7 -16.27 -40.92 -27.65
N GLU A 8 -16.91 -39.93 -28.25
CA GLU A 8 -16.49 -38.52 -28.14
C GLU A 8 -16.55 -38.01 -26.70
N MET A 9 -17.65 -38.32 -25.99
CA MET A 9 -17.81 -37.92 -24.59
C MET A 9 -16.73 -38.54 -23.70
N ARG A 10 -16.37 -39.81 -23.93
CA ARG A 10 -15.29 -40.47 -23.19
C ARG A 10 -13.94 -39.80 -23.47
N LYS A 11 -13.64 -39.50 -24.75
CA LYS A 11 -12.41 -38.81 -25.14
C LYS A 11 -12.30 -37.44 -24.49
N GLN A 12 -13.39 -36.68 -24.48
CA GLN A 12 -13.45 -35.36 -23.84
C GLN A 12 -13.23 -35.44 -22.32
N ILE A 13 -13.74 -36.48 -21.65
CA ILE A 13 -13.51 -36.70 -20.22
C ILE A 13 -12.03 -37.00 -19.96
N ASP A 14 -11.39 -37.82 -20.80
CA ASP A 14 -9.98 -38.15 -20.68
C ASP A 14 -9.09 -36.91 -20.90
N GLU A 15 -9.39 -36.09 -21.91
CA GLU A 15 -8.71 -34.81 -22.19
C GLU A 15 -8.87 -33.81 -21.03
N ASN A 16 -10.10 -33.60 -20.54
CA ASN A 16 -10.34 -32.72 -19.39
C ASN A 16 -9.58 -33.18 -18.13
N ASN A 17 -9.45 -34.49 -17.93
CA ASN A 17 -8.71 -35.03 -16.79
C ASN A 17 -7.19 -34.82 -16.93
N GLU A 18 -6.67 -34.85 -18.16
CA GLU A 18 -5.27 -34.58 -18.46
C GLU A 18 -4.95 -33.08 -18.26
N ASP A 19 -5.80 -32.19 -18.79
CA ASP A 19 -5.66 -30.75 -18.61
C ASP A 19 -5.64 -30.34 -17.12
N VAL A 20 -6.47 -30.98 -16.29
CA VAL A 20 -6.48 -30.73 -14.84
C VAL A 20 -5.19 -31.19 -14.17
N ARG A 21 -4.60 -32.31 -14.62
CA ARG A 21 -3.32 -32.80 -14.08
C ARG A 21 -2.19 -31.86 -14.45
N ASP A 22 -2.10 -31.48 -15.72
CA ASP A 22 -1.08 -30.55 -16.22
C ASP A 22 -1.17 -29.19 -15.51
N PHE A 23 -2.39 -28.70 -15.26
CA PHE A 23 -2.60 -27.47 -14.49
C PHE A 23 -2.05 -27.58 -13.05
N LEU A 24 -2.33 -28.68 -12.35
CA LEU A 24 -1.85 -28.88 -10.98
C LEU A 24 -0.32 -29.03 -10.92
N ASP A 25 0.26 -29.77 -11.86
CA ASP A 25 1.72 -29.94 -11.95
C ASP A 25 2.43 -28.61 -12.22
N ASN A 26 1.89 -27.78 -13.11
CA ASN A 26 2.42 -26.43 -13.38
C ASN A 26 2.35 -25.52 -12.14
N MET A 27 1.25 -25.60 -11.37
CA MET A 27 1.11 -24.83 -10.12
C MET A 27 2.12 -25.27 -9.06
N ASP A 28 2.37 -26.57 -8.94
CA ASP A 28 3.37 -27.10 -8.01
C ASP A 28 4.80 -26.73 -8.41
N GLN A 29 5.11 -26.75 -9.71
CA GLN A 29 6.40 -26.27 -10.21
C GLN A 29 6.61 -24.78 -9.88
N TRP A 30 5.60 -23.95 -10.12
CA TRP A 30 5.67 -22.52 -9.80
C TRP A 30 5.86 -22.26 -8.29
N ARG A 31 5.16 -23.01 -7.44
CA ARG A 31 5.32 -22.95 -5.98
C ARG A 31 6.76 -23.25 -5.55
N LEU A 32 7.35 -24.31 -6.09
CA LEU A 32 8.74 -24.71 -5.78
C LEU A 32 9.74 -23.64 -6.25
N ASP A 33 9.53 -23.04 -7.41
CA ASP A 33 10.40 -21.98 -7.91
C ASP A 33 10.32 -20.71 -7.05
N MET A 34 9.13 -20.34 -6.57
CA MET A 34 8.97 -19.23 -5.63
C MET A 34 9.65 -19.49 -4.29
N GLU A 35 9.51 -20.69 -3.73
CA GLU A 35 10.21 -21.09 -2.50
C GLU A 35 11.74 -21.02 -2.68
N ARG A 36 12.25 -21.48 -3.83
CA ARG A 36 13.67 -21.40 -4.17
C ARG A 36 14.16 -19.95 -4.24
N LYS A 37 13.41 -19.07 -4.91
CA LYS A 37 13.73 -17.63 -5.03
C LYS A 37 13.73 -16.93 -3.67
N ASN A 38 12.73 -17.21 -2.83
CA ASN A 38 12.64 -16.63 -1.49
C ASN A 38 13.78 -17.10 -0.57
N ALA A 39 14.12 -18.39 -0.64
CA ALA A 39 15.27 -18.94 0.09
C ALA A 39 16.60 -18.28 -0.33
N GLN A 40 16.76 -18.00 -1.63
CA GLN A 40 17.93 -17.29 -2.14
C GLN A 40 18.03 -15.87 -1.56
N LEU A 41 16.95 -15.09 -1.62
CA LEU A 41 16.91 -13.73 -1.05
C LEU A 41 17.21 -13.72 0.45
N ARG A 42 16.68 -14.68 1.22
CA ARG A 42 16.96 -14.82 2.66
C ARG A 42 18.40 -15.20 2.97
N SER A 43 19.07 -15.91 2.06
CA SER A 43 20.50 -16.21 2.19
C SER A 43 21.37 -14.99 1.86
N GLU A 44 20.90 -14.12 0.96
CA GLU A 44 21.57 -12.88 0.56
C GLU A 44 21.45 -11.80 1.65
N THR A 45 20.31 -11.69 2.35
CA THR A 45 20.11 -10.72 3.46
C THR A 45 20.98 -11.00 4.68
N LYS A 46 21.47 -12.23 4.86
CA LYS A 46 22.39 -12.60 5.95
C LYS A 46 23.79 -11.98 5.85
N LYS A 47 24.10 -11.25 4.77
CA LYS A 47 25.35 -10.49 4.59
C LYS A 47 25.22 -9.01 4.98
N GLN A 48 24.05 -8.57 5.44
CA GLN A 48 23.78 -7.18 5.82
C GLN A 48 23.76 -6.98 7.35
N ASP A 49 24.89 -7.22 8.05
CA ASP A 49 25.00 -6.96 9.50
C ASP A 49 25.95 -5.80 9.87
N ASP A 50 26.34 -4.95 8.92
CA ASP A 50 27.10 -3.71 9.19
C ASP A 50 26.46 -2.47 8.54
N LEU A 51 25.14 -2.28 8.73
CA LEU A 51 24.50 -1.04 8.29
C LEU A 51 24.68 0.08 9.34
N PRO A 52 25.16 1.27 8.95
CA PRO A 52 25.24 2.41 9.86
C PRO A 52 23.84 2.87 10.28
N HIS A 53 23.73 3.38 11.50
CA HIS A 53 22.47 3.84 12.09
C HIS A 53 21.78 4.88 11.21
N ILE A 54 20.50 4.64 10.91
CA ILE A 54 19.65 5.50 10.09
C ILE A 54 19.45 6.84 10.82
N ARG A 55 20.14 7.89 10.38
CA ARG A 55 19.82 9.27 10.74
C ARG A 55 18.54 9.67 9.99
N ASN A 56 17.38 9.40 10.59
CA ASN A 56 16.13 10.03 10.17
C ASN A 56 16.19 11.53 10.46
N VAL A 57 16.66 12.31 9.49
CA VAL A 57 16.47 13.76 9.48
C VAL A 57 15.74 14.12 8.20
N LEU A 58 14.42 13.96 8.23
CA LEU A 58 13.56 14.73 7.35
C LEU A 58 13.85 16.21 7.61
N HIS A 59 14.30 16.87 6.56
CA HIS A 59 14.62 18.28 6.55
C HIS A 59 13.35 19.08 6.90
N LYS A 60 13.34 19.71 8.07
CA LYS A 60 12.41 20.81 8.36
C LYS A 60 12.56 21.87 7.27
N LYS A 61 11.50 22.08 6.48
CA LYS A 61 11.38 23.19 5.52
C LYS A 61 11.80 24.51 6.20
N LYS A 62 12.79 25.19 5.64
CA LYS A 62 12.94 26.64 5.77
C LYS A 62 13.10 27.28 4.39
N LYS A 63 12.07 28.02 4.03
CA LYS A 63 11.99 28.92 2.88
C LYS A 63 12.83 30.17 3.22
N LYS A 64 13.82 30.53 2.40
CA LYS A 64 14.24 31.94 2.15
C LYS A 64 15.11 32.04 0.89
N ARG A 65 14.77 33.02 0.05
CA ARG A 65 15.43 33.39 -1.22
C ARG A 65 16.69 34.23 -0.97
N SER A 66 17.76 33.98 -1.75
CA SER A 66 18.67 34.99 -2.36
C SER A 66 19.87 34.29 -3.04
N ASN A 67 20.23 34.69 -4.27
CA ASN A 67 21.50 34.36 -4.94
C ASN A 67 22.53 35.50 -4.68
N PRO A 68 23.81 35.37 -5.09
CA PRO A 68 24.75 34.25 -4.96
C PRO A 68 26.08 34.72 -4.30
N THR A 69 26.88 33.83 -3.71
CA THR A 69 28.30 34.13 -3.46
C THR A 69 29.12 32.85 -3.53
N THR A 70 30.09 32.91 -4.42
CA THR A 70 31.21 32.00 -4.64
C THR A 70 31.92 31.62 -3.34
N VAL A 71 31.99 30.31 -3.06
CA VAL A 71 33.13 29.70 -2.35
C VAL A 71 33.36 28.33 -2.97
N SER A 72 34.48 28.22 -3.68
CA SER A 72 35.02 26.97 -4.19
C SER A 72 35.38 26.04 -3.03
N THR A 73 34.88 24.81 -3.05
CA THR A 73 35.53 23.69 -2.37
C THR A 73 35.42 22.45 -3.24
N GLU A 74 36.58 21.88 -3.51
CA GLU A 74 36.85 20.80 -4.46
C GLU A 74 36.18 19.51 -4.03
N LEU A 75 35.25 19.01 -4.85
CA LEU A 75 34.93 17.59 -4.91
C LEU A 75 34.95 17.18 -6.38
N LYS A 76 35.79 16.19 -6.65
CA LYS A 76 36.16 15.69 -7.97
C LYS A 76 34.90 15.37 -8.78
N ALA A 77 34.75 16.07 -9.90
CA ALA A 77 33.72 15.83 -10.90
C ALA A 77 33.83 14.39 -11.43
N THR A 78 32.85 13.56 -11.13
CA THR A 78 32.39 12.58 -12.11
C THR A 78 31.18 13.21 -12.80
N ASN A 79 31.34 13.39 -14.10
CA ASN A 79 30.51 14.18 -14.98
C ASN A 79 29.05 13.71 -14.99
N SER A 80 28.16 14.39 -14.28
CA SER A 80 26.73 14.42 -14.61
C SER A 80 26.43 15.66 -15.44
N CYS A 81 27.19 15.89 -16.51
CA CYS A 81 26.74 16.77 -17.58
C CYS A 81 26.09 15.87 -18.64
N ARG A 82 24.76 16.00 -18.76
CA ARG A 82 23.98 15.42 -19.86
C ARG A 82 24.73 15.63 -21.17
N ILE A 83 25.08 14.54 -21.86
CA ILE A 83 25.79 14.60 -23.15
C ILE A 83 24.94 15.45 -24.10
N LYS A 84 25.55 16.46 -24.72
CA LYS A 84 24.86 17.37 -25.65
C LYS A 84 24.49 16.60 -26.92
N SER A 85 23.34 16.90 -27.53
CA SER A 85 22.85 16.17 -28.71
C SER A 85 23.82 16.19 -29.90
N ASP A 86 24.60 17.26 -30.03
CA ASP A 86 25.42 17.49 -31.22
C ASP A 86 26.85 16.95 -31.08
N ASP A 87 27.19 16.36 -29.93
CA ASP A 87 28.53 15.83 -29.63
C ASP A 87 28.63 14.32 -29.90
N TYR A 88 28.58 13.96 -31.19
CA TYR A 88 28.54 12.56 -31.64
C TYR A 88 29.74 11.72 -31.15
N LYS A 89 30.92 12.31 -30.95
CA LYS A 89 32.09 11.57 -30.43
C LYS A 89 31.90 11.13 -28.98
N SER A 90 31.20 11.94 -28.19
CA SER A 90 30.86 11.60 -26.81
C SER A 90 29.72 10.58 -26.74
N TRP A 91 28.82 10.56 -27.73
CA TRP A 91 27.79 9.52 -27.84
C TRP A 91 28.35 8.17 -28.30
N ASP A 92 29.33 8.17 -29.22
CA ASP A 92 29.95 6.93 -29.74
C ASP A 92 30.81 6.21 -28.69
N SER A 93 31.31 6.96 -27.70
CA SER A 93 32.05 6.43 -26.54
C SER A 93 31.18 6.23 -25.30
N PHE A 94 29.88 6.50 -25.39
CA PHE A 94 28.95 6.30 -24.29
C PHE A 94 28.54 4.83 -24.20
N ASP A 95 28.89 4.21 -23.08
CA ASP A 95 28.56 2.82 -22.78
C ASP A 95 27.12 2.73 -22.26
N VAL A 96 26.20 2.44 -23.18
CA VAL A 96 24.75 2.35 -22.90
C VAL A 96 24.47 1.21 -21.95
N ASP A 97 25.12 0.06 -22.13
CA ASP A 97 24.89 -1.15 -21.34
C ASP A 97 25.27 -0.89 -19.87
N LYS A 98 26.43 -0.26 -19.64
CA LYS A 98 26.85 0.14 -18.29
C LYS A 98 25.92 1.18 -17.65
N ALA A 99 25.30 2.06 -18.44
CA ALA A 99 24.35 3.04 -17.94
C ALA A 99 23.01 2.39 -17.57
N LEU A 100 22.58 1.37 -18.34
CA LEU A 100 21.40 0.56 -18.03
C LEU A 100 21.63 -0.27 -16.77
N ASP A 101 22.76 -0.96 -16.66
CA ASP A 101 23.11 -1.70 -15.44
C ASP A 101 23.11 -0.79 -14.20
N ALA A 102 23.60 0.44 -14.32
CA ALA A 102 23.58 1.41 -13.22
C ALA A 102 22.17 1.94 -12.87
N ILE A 103 21.22 1.90 -13.81
CA ILE A 103 19.80 2.23 -13.56
C ILE A 103 19.12 1.02 -12.91
N ASP A 104 19.33 -0.17 -13.43
CA ASP A 104 18.74 -1.39 -12.90
C ASP A 104 19.23 -1.65 -11.46
N GLU A 105 20.52 -1.46 -11.18
CA GLU A 105 21.07 -1.50 -9.81
C GLU A 105 20.49 -0.41 -8.89
N ARG A 106 20.02 0.71 -9.46
CA ARG A 106 19.39 1.81 -8.71
C ARG A 106 17.91 1.53 -8.47
N GLU A 107 17.23 0.85 -9.39
CA GLU A 107 15.86 0.38 -9.22
C GLU A 107 15.78 -0.80 -8.26
N GLU A 108 16.73 -1.75 -8.32
CA GLU A 108 16.84 -2.83 -7.32
C GLU A 108 17.08 -2.29 -5.89
N LYS A 109 17.80 -1.17 -5.75
CA LYS A 109 17.97 -0.46 -4.46
C LYS A 109 16.76 0.37 -4.05
N GLY A 110 15.82 0.64 -4.95
CA GLY A 110 14.51 1.23 -4.66
C GLY A 110 13.41 0.19 -4.40
N ALA A 111 13.62 -1.05 -4.83
CA ALA A 111 12.63 -2.13 -4.82
C ALA A 111 12.78 -3.12 -3.64
N SER A 112 13.34 -2.64 -2.52
CA SER A 112 13.34 -3.35 -1.22
C SER A 112 12.54 -2.59 -0.16
N GLY A 113 11.66 -1.68 -0.57
CA GLY A 113 10.42 -1.50 0.18
C GLY A 113 9.55 -2.69 -0.18
N GLU A 114 8.95 -3.33 0.81
CA GLU A 114 7.70 -4.06 0.60
C GLU A 114 6.90 -3.27 -0.44
N SER A 115 6.41 -3.92 -1.49
CA SER A 115 5.45 -3.28 -2.38
C SER A 115 4.21 -3.03 -1.53
N GLU A 116 4.27 -2.00 -0.69
CA GLU A 116 3.15 -1.21 -0.23
C GLU A 116 2.47 -0.84 -1.54
N THR A 117 1.52 -1.68 -1.92
CA THR A 117 0.70 -1.46 -3.09
C THR A 117 0.08 -0.07 -2.89
N ASP A 118 -0.09 0.69 -3.97
CA ASP A 118 -0.71 2.02 -3.94
C ASP A 118 -2.01 2.02 -3.09
N GLU A 119 -2.69 0.87 -3.06
CA GLU A 119 -3.86 0.57 -2.22
C GLU A 119 -3.60 0.64 -0.70
N GLU A 120 -2.50 0.09 -0.17
CA GLU A 120 -2.21 0.11 1.27
C GLU A 120 -1.94 1.54 1.78
N TRP A 121 -1.27 2.38 0.97
CA TRP A 121 -1.06 3.79 1.30
C TRP A 121 -2.37 4.57 1.33
N GLU A 122 -3.26 4.26 0.38
CA GLU A 122 -4.58 4.84 0.34
C GLU A 122 -5.43 4.42 1.53
N ASP A 123 -5.37 3.15 1.94
CA ASP A 123 -6.08 2.61 3.10
C ASP A 123 -5.63 3.27 4.39
N GLU A 124 -4.32 3.36 4.62
CA GLU A 124 -3.78 4.10 5.76
C GLU A 124 -4.20 5.56 5.76
N ARG A 125 -4.20 6.19 4.58
CA ARG A 125 -4.61 7.58 4.42
C ARG A 125 -6.09 7.74 4.75
N ARG A 126 -6.96 6.82 4.34
CA ARG A 126 -8.39 6.82 4.67
C ARG A 126 -8.60 6.65 6.17
N ILE A 127 -7.87 5.74 6.83
CA ILE A 127 -7.91 5.54 8.28
C ILE A 127 -7.46 6.81 9.02
N LYS A 128 -6.33 7.40 8.63
CA LYS A 128 -5.82 8.65 9.21
C LYS A 128 -6.83 9.78 9.06
N LEU A 129 -7.47 9.90 7.88
CA LEU A 129 -8.49 10.92 7.65
C LEU A 129 -9.75 10.66 8.50
N ALA A 130 -10.18 9.41 8.64
CA ALA A 130 -11.31 9.05 9.50
C ALA A 130 -11.04 9.41 10.98
N ASP A 131 -9.82 9.19 11.45
CA ASP A 131 -9.40 9.57 12.81
C ASP A 131 -9.36 11.09 13.01
N MET A 132 -8.95 11.85 11.99
CA MET A 132 -9.01 13.31 12.01
C MET A 132 -10.45 13.82 12.09
N GLU A 133 -11.36 13.26 11.28
CA GLU A 133 -12.79 13.61 11.31
C GLU A 133 -13.41 13.28 12.68
N LYS A 134 -13.06 12.12 13.26
CA LYS A 134 -13.49 11.78 14.62
C LYS A 134 -13.03 12.82 15.64
N GLU A 135 -11.77 13.25 15.57
CA GLU A 135 -11.25 14.25 16.50
C GLU A 135 -11.96 15.59 16.35
N GLN A 136 -12.18 16.03 15.10
CA GLN A 136 -12.96 17.23 14.82
C GLN A 136 -14.39 17.12 15.38
N GLY A 137 -15.03 15.95 15.23
CA GLY A 137 -16.35 15.67 15.80
C GLY A 137 -16.41 15.62 17.33
N ASN A 138 -15.28 15.39 18.02
CA ASN A 138 -15.21 15.48 19.49
C ASN A 138 -15.22 16.94 19.97
N GLU A 139 -14.67 17.87 19.18
CA GLU A 139 -14.56 19.29 19.51
C GLU A 139 -15.78 20.12 19.07
N SER A 140 -16.50 19.64 18.05
CA SER A 140 -17.66 20.33 17.47
C SER A 140 -18.93 20.20 18.31
N LYS A 141 -19.91 21.08 18.04
CA LYS A 141 -21.26 20.98 18.63
C LYS A 141 -21.98 19.74 18.11
N TYR A 142 -23.00 19.27 18.83
CA TYR A 142 -23.66 17.99 18.53
C TYR A 142 -24.19 17.84 17.10
N GLU A 143 -24.69 18.92 16.47
CA GLU A 143 -25.18 18.88 15.08
C GLU A 143 -24.03 18.69 14.07
N GLU A 144 -22.99 19.50 14.16
CA GLU A 144 -21.78 19.42 13.32
C GLU A 144 -21.00 18.12 13.57
N ALA A 145 -20.98 17.65 14.82
CA ALA A 145 -20.33 16.39 15.19
C ALA A 145 -20.94 15.20 14.46
N ILE A 146 -22.26 15.19 14.24
CA ILE A 146 -22.93 14.12 13.47
C ILE A 146 -22.43 14.08 12.02
N GLU A 147 -22.18 15.24 11.41
CA GLU A 147 -21.65 15.32 10.05
C GLU A 147 -20.23 14.76 9.98
N HIS A 148 -19.36 15.18 10.90
CA HIS A 148 -17.98 14.67 11.01
C HIS A 148 -17.94 13.16 11.25
N TYR A 149 -18.75 12.62 12.18
CA TYR A 149 -18.82 11.18 12.39
C TYR A 149 -19.39 10.44 11.18
N THR A 150 -20.32 11.06 10.44
CA THR A 150 -20.84 10.46 9.21
C THR A 150 -19.77 10.39 8.12
N SER A 151 -18.92 11.41 8.01
CA SER A 151 -17.74 11.39 7.15
C SER A 151 -16.73 10.31 7.58
N ALA A 152 -16.45 10.20 8.88
CA ALA A 152 -15.57 9.16 9.42
C ALA A 152 -16.09 7.74 9.12
N ILE A 153 -17.39 7.50 9.28
CA ILE A 153 -18.03 6.22 8.94
C ILE A 153 -17.92 5.89 7.45
N ARG A 154 -18.03 6.89 6.57
CA ARG A 154 -17.86 6.69 5.12
C ARG A 154 -16.43 6.31 4.75
N LEU A 155 -15.44 6.80 5.49
CA LEU A 155 -14.03 6.53 5.25
C LEU A 155 -13.61 5.16 5.82
N SER A 156 -14.10 4.82 7.01
CA SER A 156 -13.84 3.55 7.67
C SER A 156 -15.12 3.05 8.37
N PRO A 157 -15.91 2.20 7.69
CA PRO A 157 -17.17 1.68 8.24
C PRO A 157 -16.96 0.57 9.28
N GLU A 158 -15.74 0.07 9.43
CA GLU A 158 -15.39 -1.05 10.30
C GLU A 158 -15.16 -0.63 11.76
N ASN A 159 -14.98 0.66 12.03
CA ASN A 159 -14.71 1.12 13.39
C ASN A 159 -16.01 1.37 14.17
N PRO A 160 -16.32 0.58 15.22
CA PRO A 160 -17.56 0.70 15.98
C PRO A 160 -17.62 1.99 16.83
N LEU A 161 -16.48 2.63 17.10
CA LEU A 161 -16.41 3.84 17.90
C LEU A 161 -17.10 5.03 17.23
N PHE A 162 -17.05 5.12 15.90
CA PHE A 162 -17.69 6.22 15.18
C PHE A 162 -19.21 6.17 15.30
N TYR A 163 -19.81 4.99 15.19
CA TYR A 163 -21.24 4.78 15.41
C TYR A 163 -21.64 5.10 16.84
N SER A 164 -20.87 4.60 17.83
CA SER A 164 -21.13 4.92 19.22
C SER A 164 -21.11 6.44 19.45
N ASN A 165 -20.07 7.14 18.98
CA ASN A 165 -19.91 8.60 19.11
C ASN A 165 -21.02 9.40 18.44
N ARG A 166 -21.45 9.00 17.25
CA ARG A 166 -22.62 9.58 16.60
C ARG A 166 -23.90 9.34 17.40
N ALA A 167 -24.10 8.14 17.95
CA ALA A 167 -25.25 7.82 18.79
C ALA A 167 -25.33 8.74 20.04
N LEU A 168 -24.20 9.05 20.67
CA LEU A 168 -24.18 10.00 21.80
C LEU A 168 -24.60 11.41 21.37
N ALA A 169 -24.07 11.90 20.25
CA ALA A 169 -24.48 13.20 19.72
C ALA A 169 -25.97 13.24 19.39
N LEU A 170 -26.51 12.15 18.81
CA LEU A 170 -27.93 11.98 18.53
C LEU A 170 -28.79 11.93 19.80
N CYS A 171 -28.34 11.23 20.85
CA CYS A 171 -29.03 11.22 22.15
C CYS A 171 -29.09 12.63 22.77
N LYS A 172 -28.03 13.44 22.60
CA LYS A 172 -28.01 14.84 23.07
C LYS A 172 -28.94 15.76 22.29
N LEU A 173 -29.27 15.41 21.05
CA LEU A 173 -30.26 16.10 20.23
C LEU A 173 -31.65 15.44 20.30
N GLU A 174 -31.88 14.55 21.26
CA GLU A 174 -33.16 13.85 21.48
C GLU A 174 -33.63 12.98 20.29
N ARG A 175 -32.70 12.59 19.42
CA ARG A 175 -32.95 11.73 18.25
C ARG A 175 -32.74 10.25 18.57
N PHE A 176 -33.52 9.74 19.52
CA PHE A 176 -33.32 8.41 20.10
C PHE A 176 -33.44 7.26 19.10
N ALA A 177 -34.38 7.32 18.16
CA ALA A 177 -34.57 6.26 17.16
C ALA A 177 -33.33 6.08 16.25
N SER A 178 -32.67 7.19 15.88
CA SER A 178 -31.43 7.12 15.11
C SER A 178 -30.25 6.64 15.95
N ALA A 179 -30.20 7.03 17.23
CA ALA A 179 -29.17 6.58 18.15
C ALA A 179 -29.23 5.07 18.43
N GLU A 180 -30.43 4.52 18.62
CA GLU A 180 -30.63 3.07 18.80
C GLU A 180 -30.13 2.26 17.60
N ALA A 181 -30.38 2.76 16.38
CA ALA A 181 -29.88 2.14 15.16
C ALA A 181 -28.34 2.13 15.13
N ASP A 182 -27.69 3.24 15.51
CA ASP A 182 -26.22 3.34 15.57
C ASP A 182 -25.61 2.48 16.69
N CYS A 183 -26.24 2.39 17.86
CA CYS A 183 -25.80 1.47 18.92
C CYS A 183 -25.94 0.01 18.46
N SER A 184 -27.02 -0.32 17.76
CA SER A 184 -27.25 -1.65 17.21
C SER A 184 -26.21 -2.03 16.14
N THR A 185 -25.80 -1.10 15.27
CA THR A 185 -24.72 -1.36 14.30
C THR A 185 -23.37 -1.47 14.98
N ALA A 186 -23.07 -0.64 15.98
CA ALA A 186 -21.83 -0.71 16.73
C ALA A 186 -21.65 -2.07 17.42
N LEU A 187 -22.72 -2.61 18.02
CA LEU A 187 -22.70 -3.93 18.68
C LEU A 187 -22.64 -5.12 17.70
N LYS A 188 -23.12 -4.94 16.46
CA LYS A 188 -22.94 -5.94 15.40
C LYS A 188 -21.47 -6.05 14.98
N ILE A 189 -20.74 -4.93 14.98
CA ILE A 189 -19.33 -4.87 14.62
C ILE A 189 -18.47 -5.34 15.80
N ASP A 190 -18.67 -4.74 16.98
CA ASP A 190 -17.99 -5.14 18.22
C ASP A 190 -19.02 -5.39 19.34
N PRO A 191 -19.35 -6.66 19.61
CA PRO A 191 -20.27 -7.04 20.68
C PRO A 191 -19.79 -6.65 22.09
N ASN A 192 -18.48 -6.43 22.27
CA ASN A 192 -17.88 -6.10 23.56
C ASN A 192 -17.80 -4.59 23.80
N LEU A 193 -18.33 -3.76 22.89
CA LEU A 193 -18.30 -2.32 23.03
C LEU A 193 -19.28 -1.84 24.11
N VAL A 194 -18.81 -1.85 25.35
CA VAL A 194 -19.55 -1.43 26.55
C VAL A 194 -20.18 -0.03 26.38
N LYS A 195 -19.50 0.90 25.69
CA LYS A 195 -20.01 2.25 25.44
C LYS A 195 -21.30 2.28 24.62
N ALA A 196 -21.52 1.30 23.72
CA ALA A 196 -22.73 1.22 22.92
C ALA A 196 -23.92 0.66 23.71
N LEU A 197 -23.67 -0.15 24.74
CA LEU A 197 -24.73 -0.67 25.64
C LEU A 197 -25.27 0.39 26.60
N TYR A 198 -24.46 1.39 26.97
CA TYR A 198 -24.84 2.44 27.91
C TYR A 198 -25.55 3.65 27.28
N ARG A 199 -25.46 3.81 25.97
CA ARG A 199 -25.98 4.99 25.24
C ARG A 199 -27.42 4.77 24.79
#